data_AF-A0A9D8YMS7-F1
#
_entry.id   AF-A0A9D8YMS7-F1
#
_cell.length_a   1.000
_cell.length_b   1.000
_cell.length_c   1.000
_cell.angle_alpha   90.00
_cell.angle_beta   90.00
_cell.angle_gamma   90.00
#
_symmetry.space_group_name_H-M   'P 1'
#
loop_
_entity.id
_entity.type
_entity.pdbx_description
1 polymer ?
#
loop_
_entity_poly.entity_id
_entity_poly.type
_entity_poly.pdbx_seq_one_letter_code
_entity_poly.pdbx_strand_id
1 'polypeptide(L)'
;MARNILIVAGDGIGPEVMGEVERVIAWFNENRGFEAVVENELVGGCCYDAHGVAVTDETVEKAKAADVVMLGAVGGPKWDDVPFAVRPEAGLLRLRKDLGLFANLRPAICFPALAEASSLKTELVQGLDIMIVRELTGGVYFGEPKGIDDLPNGERRGYDMQVYDTHEIQRIGRVAFDLARKRDNRVMSVEKRNVMQSGLFWYQEMVKLGAEEFPDVKLEHMLADNCGMQLVKNPKQFDVIVTDNLFGDMLSDVAAMLTGSLGMLPSASLGAKDENGKACAMYEPVHGSAPDIAGQGLANPIATVLSFAMALRYSFDLGADADLLEAAVADVLAAGYRTGDIMQPGMKQVGTVEMGDAILTALTKRTS
;
A
#
# COMPACT_ATOMS: atom_id res chain seq x y z
N MET A 1 -6.22 -16.03 21.80
CA MET A 1 -4.77 -15.75 21.91
C MET A 1 -4.59 -14.29 21.54
N ALA A 2 -3.69 -13.59 22.21
CA ALA A 2 -3.41 -12.18 21.91
C ALA A 2 -2.92 -12.04 20.46
N ARG A 3 -3.36 -10.98 19.77
CA ARG A 3 -2.97 -10.71 18.38
C ARG A 3 -1.58 -10.07 18.39
N ASN A 4 -0.61 -10.65 17.70
CA ASN A 4 0.76 -10.12 17.66
C ASN A 4 0.96 -9.18 16.48
N ILE A 5 1.24 -7.91 16.76
CA ILE A 5 1.47 -6.87 15.75
C ILE A 5 2.93 -6.43 15.85
N LEU A 6 3.69 -6.61 14.77
CA LEU A 6 5.04 -6.07 14.67
C LEU A 6 4.99 -4.70 13.99
N ILE A 7 5.46 -3.66 14.67
CA ILE A 7 5.64 -2.33 14.08
C ILE A 7 7.11 -2.14 13.70
N VAL A 8 7.32 -1.78 12.44
CA VAL A 8 8.61 -1.34 11.90
C VAL A 8 8.45 0.08 11.38
N ALA A 9 8.52 1.05 12.29
CA ALA A 9 8.17 2.44 12.02
C ALA A 9 9.07 3.08 10.94
N GLY A 10 10.34 2.71 10.92
CA GLY A 10 11.32 3.14 9.93
C GLY A 10 11.75 4.60 10.08
N ASP A 11 11.82 5.33 8.96
CA ASP A 11 12.51 6.61 8.84
C ASP A 11 11.56 7.81 8.70
N GLY A 12 12.10 9.01 8.92
CA GLY A 12 11.39 10.28 8.70
C GLY A 12 10.14 10.41 9.57
N ILE A 13 8.97 10.63 8.95
CA ILE A 13 7.67 10.73 9.65
C ILE A 13 7.13 9.37 10.12
N GLY A 14 7.74 8.25 9.72
CA GLY A 14 7.29 6.90 10.05
C GLY A 14 7.00 6.69 11.54
N PRO A 15 7.91 7.06 12.47
CA PRO A 15 7.66 7.02 13.92
C PRO A 15 6.46 7.86 14.39
N GLU A 16 6.25 9.05 13.82
CA GLU A 16 5.14 9.92 14.22
C GLU A 16 3.78 9.32 13.84
N VAL A 17 3.65 8.86 12.59
CA VAL A 17 2.39 8.28 12.11
C VAL A 17 2.10 6.90 12.71
N MET A 18 3.14 6.12 13.03
CA MET A 18 2.96 4.85 13.74
C MET A 18 2.62 5.01 15.22
N GLY A 19 3.10 6.08 15.86
CA GLY A 19 2.62 6.44 17.20
C GLY A 19 1.10 6.61 17.23
N GLU A 20 0.49 7.18 16.20
CA GLU A 20 -0.97 7.29 16.11
C GLU A 20 -1.67 5.94 15.87
N VAL A 21 -1.04 5.01 15.14
CA VAL A 21 -1.56 3.64 15.01
C VAL A 21 -1.53 2.91 16.35
N GLU A 22 -0.46 3.02 17.14
CA GLU A 22 -0.39 2.42 18.48
C GLU A 22 -1.52 2.94 19.39
N ARG A 23 -1.83 4.25 19.31
CA ARG A 23 -2.94 4.86 20.05
C ARG A 23 -4.30 4.32 19.61
N VAL A 24 -4.51 4.12 18.30
CA VAL A 24 -5.73 3.49 17.77
C VAL A 24 -5.83 2.03 18.22
N ILE A 25 -4.74 1.26 18.18
CA ILE A 25 -4.69 -0.12 18.70
C ILE A 25 -5.06 -0.15 20.19
N ALA A 26 -4.50 0.76 21.00
CA ALA A 26 -4.81 0.86 22.43
C ALA A 26 -6.31 1.14 22.64
N TRP A 27 -6.90 2.04 21.85
CA TRP A 27 -8.33 2.29 21.91
C TRP A 27 -9.17 1.05 21.57
N PHE A 28 -8.80 0.28 20.54
CA PHE A 28 -9.48 -0.97 20.21
C PHE A 28 -9.31 -2.05 21.28
N ASN A 29 -8.14 -2.11 21.93
CA ASN A 29 -7.91 -3.00 23.08
C ASN A 29 -8.86 -2.68 24.23
N GLU A 30 -8.99 -1.40 24.59
CA GLU A 30 -9.81 -0.93 25.72
C GLU A 30 -11.32 -1.04 25.44
N ASN A 31 -11.76 -0.70 24.22
CA ASN A 31 -13.19 -0.50 23.92
C ASN A 31 -13.82 -1.66 23.13
N ARG A 32 -13.02 -2.50 22.48
CA ARG A 32 -13.50 -3.57 21.58
C ARG A 32 -12.93 -4.95 21.90
N GLY A 33 -12.07 -5.08 22.92
CA GLY A 33 -11.47 -6.37 23.30
C GLY A 33 -10.54 -6.92 22.21
N PHE A 34 -9.82 -6.04 21.51
CA PHE A 34 -8.92 -6.45 20.42
C PHE A 34 -7.70 -7.24 20.91
N GLU A 35 -7.30 -7.10 22.18
CA GLU A 35 -6.24 -7.90 22.83
C GLU A 35 -4.94 -8.02 22.01
N ALA A 36 -4.54 -6.95 21.33
CA ALA A 36 -3.29 -6.92 20.58
C ALA A 36 -2.09 -6.57 21.46
N VAL A 37 -0.97 -7.23 21.19
CA VAL A 37 0.35 -6.92 21.73
C VAL A 37 1.19 -6.37 20.59
N VAL A 38 1.84 -5.23 20.85
CA VAL A 38 2.69 -4.55 19.89
C VAL A 38 4.16 -4.78 20.25
N GLU A 39 4.93 -5.25 19.28
CA GLU A 39 6.39 -5.30 19.33
C GLU A 39 6.96 -4.31 18.31
N ASN A 40 8.08 -3.66 18.63
CA ASN A 40 8.72 -2.66 17.78
C ASN A 40 10.11 -3.12 17.34
N GLU A 41 10.42 -2.96 16.05
CA GLU A 41 11.68 -3.33 15.42
C GLU A 41 12.16 -2.26 14.43
N LEU A 42 13.43 -2.37 13.99
CA LEU A 42 14.04 -1.39 13.08
C LEU A 42 14.01 -1.86 11.62
N VAL A 43 13.76 -0.92 10.71
CA VAL A 43 13.87 -1.09 9.26
C VAL A 43 14.34 0.20 8.61
N GLY A 44 15.00 0.12 7.47
CA GLY A 44 15.43 1.27 6.69
C GLY A 44 16.73 1.89 7.19
N GLY A 45 16.81 3.21 7.09
CA GLY A 45 17.98 4.01 7.45
C GLY A 45 18.30 3.97 8.94
N CYS A 46 17.29 3.94 9.80
CA CYS A 46 17.48 3.79 11.24
C CYS A 46 18.12 2.43 11.62
N CYS A 47 17.76 1.36 10.89
CA CYS A 47 18.41 0.05 11.04
C CYS A 47 19.84 0.09 10.51
N TYR A 48 20.07 0.78 9.38
CA TYR A 48 21.41 0.94 8.83
C TYR A 48 22.33 1.70 9.81
N ASP A 49 21.84 2.77 10.42
CA ASP A 49 22.60 3.54 11.41
C ASP A 49 22.98 2.69 12.64
N ALA A 50 22.09 1.79 13.07
CA ALA A 50 22.28 0.95 14.26
C ALA A 50 23.12 -0.32 13.98
N HIS A 51 22.96 -0.93 12.82
CA HIS A 51 23.43 -2.30 12.54
C HIS A 51 24.22 -2.44 11.22
N GLY A 52 24.31 -1.38 10.40
CA GLY A 52 24.97 -1.40 9.09
C GLY A 52 24.20 -2.15 7.99
N VAL A 53 22.95 -2.54 8.25
CA VAL A 53 22.05 -3.23 7.31
C VAL A 53 20.66 -2.58 7.33
N ALA A 54 19.92 -2.63 6.23
CA ALA A 54 18.60 -2.00 6.14
C ALA A 54 17.48 -2.78 6.86
N VAL A 55 17.69 -4.05 7.19
CA VAL A 55 16.81 -4.85 8.08
C VAL A 55 17.62 -6.04 8.60
N THR A 56 17.48 -6.36 9.88
CA THR A 56 18.19 -7.51 10.48
C THR A 56 17.46 -8.83 10.21
N ASP A 57 18.18 -9.94 10.29
CA ASP A 57 17.57 -11.28 10.21
C ASP A 57 16.59 -11.51 11.37
N GLU A 58 16.89 -11.00 12.57
CA GLU A 58 16.00 -11.06 13.73
C GLU A 58 14.67 -10.36 13.46
N THR A 59 14.69 -9.15 12.90
CA THR A 59 13.49 -8.41 12.52
C THR A 59 12.67 -9.18 11.49
N VAL A 60 13.31 -9.82 10.50
CA VAL A 60 12.61 -10.65 9.49
C VAL A 60 11.95 -11.88 10.13
N GLU A 61 12.62 -12.56 11.06
CA GLU A 61 12.03 -13.71 11.75
C GLU A 61 10.86 -13.30 12.66
N LYS A 62 10.96 -12.16 13.36
CA LYS A 62 9.82 -11.58 14.10
C LYS A 62 8.66 -11.23 13.16
N ALA A 63 8.96 -10.67 11.99
CA ALA A 63 7.96 -10.33 10.99
C ALA A 63 7.21 -11.56 10.46
N LYS A 64 7.90 -12.70 10.26
CA LYS A 64 7.28 -13.99 9.90
C LYS A 64 6.42 -14.58 11.03
N ALA A 65 6.80 -14.34 12.28
CA ALA A 65 6.08 -14.84 13.46
C ALA A 65 4.84 -14.01 13.83
N ALA A 66 4.83 -12.72 13.46
CA ALA A 66 3.71 -11.82 13.71
C ALA A 66 2.41 -12.27 13.01
N ASP A 67 1.28 -11.76 13.48
CA ASP A 67 0.01 -11.92 12.76
C ASP A 67 -0.11 -10.88 11.65
N VAL A 68 0.39 -9.66 11.89
CA VAL A 68 0.56 -8.61 10.88
C VAL A 68 1.80 -7.78 11.17
N VAL A 69 2.39 -7.23 10.11
CA VAL A 69 3.44 -6.21 10.18
C VAL A 69 2.83 -4.85 9.81
N MET A 70 3.08 -3.82 10.61
CA MET A 70 2.78 -2.42 10.26
C MET A 70 4.09 -1.71 9.95
N LEU A 71 4.21 -1.10 8.76
CA LEU A 71 5.40 -0.35 8.35
C LEU A 71 5.06 1.13 8.16
N GLY A 72 5.89 2.02 8.70
CA GLY A 72 5.71 3.47 8.60
C GLY A 72 6.19 3.99 7.25
N ALA A 73 7.49 4.27 7.15
CA ALA A 73 8.13 4.63 5.89
C ALA A 73 9.62 4.30 5.94
N VAL A 74 10.28 4.20 4.79
CA VAL A 74 11.75 4.03 4.71
C VAL A 74 12.33 5.06 3.75
N GLY A 75 13.59 5.45 3.98
CA GLY A 75 14.35 6.31 3.08
C GLY A 75 14.60 7.71 3.61
N GLY A 76 15.57 8.39 3.00
CA GLY A 76 15.91 9.77 3.28
C GLY A 76 17.28 10.16 2.70
N PRO A 77 17.51 11.46 2.41
CA PRO A 77 18.74 11.94 1.75
C PRO A 77 20.04 11.56 2.46
N LYS A 78 19.97 11.32 3.78
CA LYS A 78 21.11 10.89 4.60
C LYS A 78 21.78 9.62 4.05
N TRP A 79 21.03 8.74 3.39
CA TRP A 79 21.51 7.43 2.95
C TRP A 79 21.64 7.31 1.43
N ASP A 80 21.57 8.40 0.66
CA ASP A 80 21.68 8.35 -0.81
C ASP A 80 23.04 7.78 -1.27
N ASP A 81 24.11 8.02 -0.52
CA ASP A 81 25.47 7.59 -0.85
C ASP A 81 25.83 6.19 -0.32
N VAL A 82 24.93 5.51 0.42
CA VAL A 82 25.23 4.14 0.88
C VAL A 82 25.11 3.14 -0.28
N PRO A 83 25.84 2.01 -0.25
CA PRO A 83 25.76 1.00 -1.30
C PRO A 83 24.32 0.54 -1.54
N PHE A 84 23.94 0.33 -2.81
CA PHE A 84 22.57 0.03 -3.22
C PHE A 84 21.94 -1.14 -2.43
N ALA A 85 22.74 -2.17 -2.11
CA ALA A 85 22.29 -3.36 -1.38
C ALA A 85 21.91 -3.11 0.10
N VAL A 86 22.33 -1.98 0.68
CA VAL A 86 22.07 -1.63 2.09
C VAL A 86 21.36 -0.28 2.23
N ARG A 87 20.83 0.26 1.13
CA ARG A 87 19.95 1.43 1.18
C ARG A 87 18.66 1.13 1.94
N PRO A 88 17.99 2.13 2.54
CA PRO A 88 16.77 1.92 3.31
C PRO A 88 15.70 1.09 2.58
N GLU A 89 15.51 1.33 1.28
CA GLU A 89 14.53 0.64 0.43
C GLU A 89 14.83 -0.86 0.29
N ALA A 90 16.11 -1.26 0.41
CA ALA A 90 16.49 -2.67 0.38
C ALA A 90 15.87 -3.46 1.55
N GLY A 91 15.67 -2.82 2.70
CA GLY A 91 14.98 -3.42 3.85
C GLY A 91 13.51 -3.72 3.56
N LEU A 92 12.80 -2.76 2.95
CA LEU A 92 11.41 -2.93 2.51
C LEU A 92 11.26 -4.03 1.46
N LEU A 93 12.12 -4.03 0.43
CA LEU A 93 12.10 -5.06 -0.61
C LEU A 93 12.41 -6.45 -0.05
N ARG A 94 13.34 -6.53 0.90
CA ARG A 94 13.67 -7.79 1.59
C ARG A 94 12.47 -8.29 2.41
N LEU A 95 11.81 -7.45 3.21
CA LEU A 95 10.61 -7.84 3.95
C LEU A 95 9.54 -8.38 3.01
N ARG A 96 9.21 -7.65 1.93
CA ARG A 96 8.21 -8.10 0.93
C ARG A 96 8.55 -9.46 0.34
N LYS A 97 9.81 -9.68 -0.01
CA LYS A 97 10.29 -10.94 -0.61
C LYS A 97 10.32 -12.09 0.40
N ASP A 98 10.93 -11.89 1.56
CA ASP A 98 11.15 -12.94 2.55
C ASP A 98 9.85 -13.38 3.26
N LEU A 99 8.85 -12.50 3.32
CA LEU A 99 7.48 -12.82 3.77
C LEU A 99 6.57 -13.32 2.62
N GLY A 100 7.05 -13.32 1.37
CA GLY A 100 6.28 -13.77 0.21
C GLY A 100 5.04 -12.93 -0.10
N LEU A 101 5.09 -11.61 0.17
CA LEU A 101 3.96 -10.69 0.07
C LEU A 101 3.69 -10.26 -1.38
N PHE A 102 3.19 -11.16 -2.20
CA PHE A 102 3.06 -10.94 -3.64
C PHE A 102 1.91 -10.02 -4.06
N ALA A 103 0.86 -9.86 -3.23
CA ALA A 103 -0.33 -9.09 -3.60
C ALA A 103 -0.40 -7.76 -2.87
N ASN A 104 -0.08 -6.66 -3.57
CA ASN A 104 -0.24 -5.31 -3.05
C ASN A 104 -1.62 -4.74 -3.44
N LEU A 105 -2.40 -4.36 -2.43
CA LEU A 105 -3.71 -3.75 -2.54
C LEU A 105 -3.61 -2.27 -2.21
N ARG A 106 -3.97 -1.41 -3.17
CA ARG A 106 -3.98 0.04 -3.02
C ARG A 106 -5.37 0.59 -3.39
N PRO A 107 -6.26 0.81 -2.42
CA PRO A 107 -7.55 1.45 -2.66
C PRO A 107 -7.35 2.95 -2.92
N ALA A 108 -7.83 3.43 -4.08
CA ALA A 108 -7.94 4.84 -4.40
C ALA A 108 -9.40 5.29 -4.21
N ILE A 109 -9.70 5.77 -3.00
CA ILE A 109 -11.04 6.21 -2.59
C ILE A 109 -11.04 7.73 -2.45
N CYS A 110 -12.03 8.39 -3.08
CA CYS A 110 -12.23 9.83 -2.90
C CYS A 110 -13.26 10.09 -1.80
N PHE A 111 -12.79 10.53 -0.63
CA PHE A 111 -13.67 11.01 0.44
C PHE A 111 -14.46 12.24 -0.05
N PRO A 112 -15.79 12.30 0.15
CA PRO A 112 -16.60 13.45 -0.28
C PRO A 112 -16.07 14.78 0.23
N ALA A 113 -15.56 14.82 1.45
CA ALA A 113 -14.97 16.01 2.08
C ALA A 113 -13.66 16.48 1.41
N LEU A 114 -13.03 15.65 0.58
CA LEU A 114 -11.78 15.93 -0.12
C LEU A 114 -11.94 15.99 -1.64
N ALA A 115 -13.16 15.87 -2.17
CA ALA A 115 -13.37 15.85 -3.62
C ALA A 115 -12.88 17.13 -4.33
N GLU A 116 -12.95 18.28 -3.64
CA GLU A 116 -12.41 19.56 -4.15
C GLU A 116 -10.89 19.72 -3.93
N ALA A 117 -10.24 18.81 -3.20
CA ALA A 117 -8.77 18.82 -3.05
C ALA A 117 -8.07 18.20 -4.26
N SER A 118 -8.79 17.42 -5.07
CA SER A 118 -8.27 16.88 -6.32
C SER A 118 -7.94 17.99 -7.33
N SER A 119 -6.89 17.77 -8.11
CA SER A 119 -6.58 18.61 -9.28
C SER A 119 -7.53 18.38 -10.46
N LEU A 120 -8.33 17.30 -10.41
CA LEU A 120 -9.37 17.02 -11.40
C LEU A 120 -10.69 17.67 -11.01
N LYS A 121 -11.57 17.82 -12.01
CA LYS A 121 -12.93 18.30 -11.77
C LYS A 121 -13.68 17.36 -10.83
N THR A 122 -14.39 17.92 -9.86
CA THR A 122 -15.11 17.17 -8.81
C THR A 122 -15.99 16.07 -9.39
N GLU A 123 -16.71 16.31 -10.49
CA GLU A 123 -17.59 15.31 -11.11
C GLU A 123 -16.87 14.07 -11.65
N LEU A 124 -15.55 14.13 -11.87
CA LEU A 124 -14.74 13.00 -12.33
C LEU A 124 -14.31 12.11 -11.16
N VAL A 125 -14.04 12.70 -9.99
CA VAL A 125 -13.41 12.02 -8.84
C VAL A 125 -14.36 11.78 -7.67
N GLN A 126 -15.44 12.54 -7.55
CA GLN A 126 -16.43 12.32 -6.49
C GLN A 126 -17.06 10.93 -6.65
N GLY A 127 -17.01 10.16 -5.56
CA GLY A 127 -17.46 8.77 -5.52
C GLY A 127 -16.50 7.79 -6.17
N LEU A 128 -15.22 8.17 -6.37
CA LEU A 128 -14.20 7.26 -6.85
C LEU A 128 -13.92 6.17 -5.80
N ASP A 129 -13.92 4.92 -6.24
CA ASP A 129 -13.58 3.74 -5.47
C ASP A 129 -12.94 2.70 -6.41
N ILE A 130 -11.61 2.79 -6.57
CA ILE A 130 -10.82 1.85 -7.38
C ILE A 130 -9.95 1.02 -6.44
N MET A 131 -9.88 -0.29 -6.67
CA MET A 131 -8.85 -1.15 -6.07
C MET A 131 -7.76 -1.46 -7.09
N ILE A 132 -6.51 -1.12 -6.79
CA ILE A 132 -5.37 -1.55 -7.58
C ILE A 132 -4.69 -2.74 -6.90
N VAL A 133 -4.55 -3.83 -7.66
CA VAL A 133 -3.91 -5.09 -7.27
C VAL A 133 -2.62 -5.22 -8.07
N ARG A 134 -1.50 -4.93 -7.40
CA ARG A 134 -0.16 -4.94 -7.97
C ARG A 134 0.57 -6.21 -7.56
N GLU A 135 1.16 -6.93 -8.52
CA GLU A 135 2.16 -7.96 -8.20
C GLU A 135 3.40 -7.29 -7.59
N LEU A 136 3.86 -7.77 -6.43
CA LEU A 136 4.83 -7.04 -5.61
C LEU A 136 6.20 -7.73 -5.49
N THR A 137 6.33 -8.99 -5.89
CA THR A 137 7.52 -9.83 -5.59
C THR A 137 8.27 -10.35 -6.81
N GLY A 138 7.79 -10.05 -8.02
CA GLY A 138 8.39 -10.43 -9.30
C GLY A 138 8.59 -9.24 -10.24
N GLY A 139 8.71 -9.52 -11.54
CA GLY A 139 8.94 -8.53 -12.58
C GLY A 139 10.32 -7.88 -12.50
N VAL A 140 10.48 -6.73 -13.17
CA VAL A 140 11.76 -6.02 -13.34
C VAL A 140 12.44 -5.63 -12.03
N TYR A 141 11.68 -5.53 -10.93
CA TYR A 141 12.19 -5.18 -9.61
C TYR A 141 13.11 -6.28 -9.07
N PHE A 142 12.75 -7.54 -9.32
CA PHE A 142 13.45 -8.73 -8.78
C PHE A 142 14.10 -9.61 -9.86
N GLY A 143 13.82 -9.35 -11.14
CA GLY A 143 14.35 -10.14 -12.24
C GLY A 143 15.85 -9.98 -12.44
N GLU A 144 16.50 -11.11 -12.69
CA GLU A 144 17.94 -11.21 -12.97
C GLU A 144 18.16 -11.75 -14.40
N PRO A 145 19.20 -11.30 -15.12
CA PRO A 145 20.28 -10.46 -14.62
C PRO A 145 19.93 -8.96 -14.62
N LYS A 146 20.47 -8.20 -13.67
CA LYS A 146 20.48 -6.73 -13.68
C LYS A 146 21.84 -6.13 -13.33
N GLY A 147 22.16 -4.96 -13.87
CA GLY A 147 23.44 -4.32 -13.59
C GLY A 147 23.80 -3.17 -14.51
N ILE A 148 25.02 -2.67 -14.32
CA ILE A 148 25.65 -1.68 -15.18
C ILE A 148 27.05 -2.18 -15.52
N ASP A 149 27.28 -2.46 -16.80
CA ASP A 149 28.57 -2.95 -17.31
C ASP A 149 29.36 -1.84 -18.02
N ASP A 150 30.68 -1.85 -17.88
CA ASP A 150 31.59 -1.11 -18.76
C ASP A 150 31.93 -1.99 -19.98
N LEU A 151 31.61 -1.49 -21.18
CA LEU A 151 31.80 -2.23 -22.42
C LEU A 151 33.21 -1.99 -23.01
N PRO A 152 33.75 -2.94 -23.82
CA PRO A 152 35.08 -2.81 -24.41
C PRO A 152 35.28 -1.58 -25.31
N ASN A 153 34.20 -1.01 -25.84
CA ASN A 153 34.22 0.21 -26.67
C ASN A 153 34.21 1.50 -25.85
N GLY A 154 34.26 1.43 -24.52
CA GLY A 154 34.19 2.57 -23.61
C GLY A 154 32.78 3.07 -23.32
N GLU A 155 31.73 2.41 -23.83
CA GLU A 155 30.34 2.70 -23.48
C GLU A 155 29.94 2.01 -22.17
N ARG A 156 28.86 2.48 -21.55
CA ARG A 156 28.25 1.84 -20.37
C ARG A 156 26.89 1.27 -20.74
N ARG A 157 26.57 0.06 -20.26
CA ARG A 157 25.29 -0.61 -20.49
C ARG A 157 24.58 -0.86 -19.17
N GLY A 158 23.44 -0.22 -18.95
CA GLY A 158 22.48 -0.60 -17.91
C GLY A 158 21.45 -1.59 -18.44
N TYR A 159 21.05 -2.56 -17.63
CA TYR A 159 20.03 -3.54 -18.00
C TYR A 159 19.28 -4.07 -16.77
N ASP A 160 18.00 -4.37 -16.97
CA ASP A 160 17.11 -5.04 -16.02
C ASP A 160 16.23 -6.04 -16.78
N MET A 161 15.82 -7.13 -16.12
CA MET A 161 15.03 -8.18 -16.73
C MET A 161 13.58 -8.21 -16.21
N GLN A 162 12.61 -7.98 -17.08
CA GLN A 162 11.20 -8.21 -16.79
C GLN A 162 10.84 -9.69 -17.03
N VAL A 163 10.56 -10.44 -15.96
CA VAL A 163 10.24 -11.87 -16.01
C VAL A 163 9.10 -12.22 -15.07
N TYR A 164 8.26 -13.17 -15.49
CA TYR A 164 7.20 -13.78 -14.68
C TYR A 164 7.01 -15.23 -15.09
N ASP A 165 6.70 -16.08 -14.11
CA ASP A 165 6.20 -17.43 -14.33
C ASP A 165 4.66 -17.49 -14.25
N THR A 166 4.08 -18.51 -14.87
CA THR A 166 2.62 -18.79 -14.85
C THR A 166 2.03 -18.67 -13.44
N HIS A 167 2.67 -19.28 -12.44
CA HIS A 167 2.14 -19.32 -11.08
C HIS A 167 2.08 -17.93 -10.42
N GLU A 168 2.98 -17.02 -10.78
CA GLU A 168 3.04 -15.66 -10.24
C GLU A 168 1.90 -14.79 -10.76
N ILE A 169 1.59 -14.92 -12.05
CA ILE A 169 0.48 -14.21 -12.68
C ILE A 169 -0.86 -14.78 -12.21
N GLN A 170 -0.96 -16.11 -12.08
CA GLN A 170 -2.20 -16.72 -11.63
C GLN A 170 -2.50 -16.44 -10.16
N ARG A 171 -1.51 -16.43 -9.26
CA ARG A 171 -1.75 -16.12 -7.83
C ARG A 171 -2.27 -14.69 -7.64
N ILE A 172 -1.71 -13.70 -8.34
CA ILE A 172 -2.19 -12.31 -8.24
C ILE A 172 -3.53 -12.12 -8.95
N GLY A 173 -3.75 -12.81 -10.07
CA GLY A 173 -5.03 -12.86 -10.76
C GLY A 173 -6.15 -13.36 -9.87
N ARG A 174 -5.95 -14.48 -9.14
CA ARG A 174 -6.95 -15.02 -8.20
C ARG A 174 -7.33 -14.00 -7.13
N VAL A 175 -6.34 -13.30 -6.55
CA VAL A 175 -6.61 -12.22 -5.58
C VAL A 175 -7.48 -11.13 -6.20
N ALA A 176 -7.16 -10.68 -7.42
CA ALA A 176 -7.95 -9.64 -8.10
C ALA A 176 -9.39 -10.09 -8.39
N PHE A 177 -9.58 -11.32 -8.87
CA PHE A 177 -10.91 -11.86 -9.15
C PHE A 177 -11.74 -12.04 -7.87
N ASP A 178 -11.17 -12.59 -6.80
CA ASP A 178 -11.85 -12.76 -5.51
C ASP A 178 -12.22 -11.41 -4.87
N LEU A 179 -11.39 -10.38 -5.05
CA LEU A 179 -11.72 -9.02 -4.63
C LEU A 179 -12.85 -8.43 -5.47
N ALA A 180 -12.82 -8.60 -6.79
CA ALA A 180 -13.86 -8.10 -7.68
C ALA A 180 -15.24 -8.69 -7.34
N ARG A 181 -15.33 -9.98 -6.99
CA ARG A 181 -16.58 -10.63 -6.54
C ARG A 181 -17.22 -9.98 -5.31
N LYS A 182 -16.42 -9.33 -4.46
CA LYS A 182 -16.87 -8.60 -3.27
C LYS A 182 -17.17 -7.12 -3.56
N ARG A 183 -16.99 -6.70 -4.81
CA ARG A 183 -17.12 -5.32 -5.29
C ARG A 183 -18.10 -5.30 -6.48
N ASP A 184 -17.80 -4.56 -7.53
CA ASP A 184 -18.68 -4.39 -8.70
C ASP A 184 -18.46 -5.49 -9.76
N ASN A 185 -17.77 -6.58 -9.41
CA ASN A 185 -17.58 -7.78 -10.20
C ASN A 185 -16.92 -7.54 -11.58
N ARG A 186 -16.00 -6.56 -11.64
CA ARG A 186 -15.25 -6.20 -12.86
C ARG A 186 -13.75 -6.14 -12.59
N VAL A 187 -12.97 -6.85 -13.43
CA VAL A 187 -11.50 -6.83 -13.42
C VAL A 187 -10.98 -6.23 -14.71
N MET A 188 -10.12 -5.21 -14.59
CA MET A 188 -9.32 -4.68 -15.68
C MET A 188 -7.88 -5.19 -15.54
N SER A 189 -7.48 -6.11 -16.40
CA SER A 189 -6.09 -6.57 -16.48
C SER A 189 -5.27 -5.62 -17.36
N VAL A 190 -4.19 -5.07 -16.80
CA VAL A 190 -3.38 -4.04 -17.45
C VAL A 190 -1.96 -4.55 -17.71
N GLU A 191 -1.45 -4.34 -18.93
CA GLU A 191 -0.17 -4.89 -19.39
C GLU A 191 0.34 -4.16 -20.67
N LYS A 192 1.39 -4.65 -21.35
CA LYS A 192 1.96 -4.04 -22.58
C LYS A 192 2.26 -5.04 -23.72
N ARG A 193 1.30 -5.88 -24.10
CA ARG A 193 1.42 -7.05 -25.01
C ARG A 193 1.71 -6.69 -26.46
N ASN A 194 1.44 -5.45 -26.84
CA ASN A 194 1.77 -4.97 -28.18
C ASN A 194 3.27 -4.70 -28.37
N VAL A 195 4.07 -4.75 -27.29
CA VAL A 195 5.52 -4.55 -27.33
C VAL A 195 6.27 -5.64 -26.56
N MET A 196 5.80 -6.00 -25.36
CA MET A 196 6.51 -6.85 -24.42
C MET A 196 6.00 -8.30 -24.50
N GLN A 197 6.91 -9.26 -24.66
CA GLN A 197 6.57 -10.69 -24.60
C GLN A 197 6.04 -11.10 -23.22
N SER A 198 6.61 -10.56 -22.14
CA SER A 198 6.10 -10.75 -20.78
C SER A 198 4.69 -10.16 -20.60
N GLY A 199 4.36 -9.05 -21.28
CA GLY A 199 3.00 -8.50 -21.33
C GLY A 199 2.03 -9.41 -22.09
N LEU A 200 2.46 -9.97 -23.23
CA LEU A 200 1.65 -10.95 -23.97
C LEU A 200 1.40 -12.22 -23.14
N PHE A 201 2.42 -12.70 -22.45
CA PHE A 201 2.32 -13.85 -21.54
C PHE A 201 1.34 -13.56 -20.38
N TRP A 202 1.44 -12.39 -19.76
CA TRP A 202 0.48 -11.94 -18.75
C TRP A 202 -0.96 -11.94 -19.25
N TYR A 203 -1.19 -11.36 -20.43
CA TYR A 203 -2.50 -11.37 -21.07
C TYR A 203 -3.06 -12.80 -21.24
N GLN A 204 -2.24 -13.73 -21.75
CA GLN A 204 -2.64 -15.12 -21.97
C GLN A 204 -3.01 -15.84 -20.67
N GLU A 205 -2.20 -15.69 -19.62
CA GLU A 205 -2.45 -16.32 -18.32
C GLU A 205 -3.69 -15.74 -17.62
N MET A 206 -3.92 -14.43 -17.70
CA MET A 206 -5.13 -13.81 -17.14
C MET A 206 -6.41 -14.24 -17.88
N VAL A 207 -6.36 -14.35 -19.21
CA VAL A 207 -7.49 -14.87 -20.01
C VAL A 207 -7.80 -16.31 -19.62
N LYS A 208 -6.78 -17.15 -19.54
CA LYS A 208 -6.92 -18.55 -19.17
C LYS A 208 -7.52 -18.70 -17.77
N LEU A 209 -6.96 -18.00 -16.78
CA LEU A 209 -7.45 -18.02 -15.41
C LEU A 209 -8.91 -17.56 -15.31
N GLY A 210 -9.24 -16.45 -15.96
CA GLY A 210 -10.61 -15.92 -15.95
C GLY A 210 -11.62 -16.90 -16.54
N ALA A 211 -11.27 -17.59 -17.64
CA ALA A 211 -12.15 -18.55 -18.29
C ALA A 211 -12.31 -19.86 -17.47
N GLU A 212 -11.24 -20.34 -16.83
CA GLU A 212 -11.23 -21.62 -16.12
C GLU A 212 -11.83 -21.52 -14.71
N GLU A 213 -11.56 -20.44 -13.97
CA GLU A 213 -11.88 -20.34 -12.54
C GLU A 213 -12.89 -19.23 -12.19
N PHE A 214 -13.04 -18.20 -13.04
CA PHE A 214 -13.85 -17.00 -12.75
C PHE A 214 -14.79 -16.59 -13.90
N PRO A 215 -15.58 -17.51 -14.49
CA PRO A 215 -16.45 -17.19 -15.63
C PRO A 215 -17.58 -16.20 -15.30
N ASP A 216 -17.84 -15.98 -14.01
CA ASP A 216 -18.82 -15.04 -13.46
C ASP A 216 -18.29 -13.60 -13.33
N VAL A 217 -16.98 -13.38 -13.40
CA VAL A 217 -16.37 -12.04 -13.27
C VAL A 217 -16.11 -11.44 -14.64
N LYS A 218 -16.48 -10.16 -14.85
CA LYS A 218 -16.21 -9.49 -16.12
C LYS A 218 -14.72 -9.12 -16.22
N LEU A 219 -13.96 -9.90 -17.02
CA LEU A 219 -12.57 -9.60 -17.36
C LEU A 219 -12.49 -8.71 -18.61
N GLU A 220 -11.84 -7.56 -18.47
CA GLU A 220 -11.44 -6.67 -19.56
C GLU A 220 -9.92 -6.45 -19.54
N HIS A 221 -9.37 -6.00 -20.67
CA HIS A 221 -7.93 -5.73 -20.77
C HIS A 221 -7.64 -4.35 -21.34
N MET A 222 -6.58 -3.72 -20.86
CA MET A 222 -6.13 -2.42 -21.32
C MET A 222 -4.60 -2.35 -21.35
N LEU A 223 -4.04 -1.61 -22.30
CA LEU A 223 -2.61 -1.32 -22.29
C LEU A 223 -2.27 -0.31 -21.18
N ALA A 224 -1.12 -0.47 -20.53
CA ALA A 224 -0.72 0.34 -19.37
C ALA A 224 -0.70 1.86 -19.64
N ASP A 225 -0.27 2.28 -20.82
CA ASP A 225 -0.31 3.68 -21.25
C ASP A 225 -1.74 4.21 -21.40
N ASN A 226 -2.62 3.45 -22.05
CA ASN A 226 -4.04 3.83 -22.13
C ASN A 226 -4.69 3.82 -20.74
N CYS A 227 -4.33 2.89 -19.86
CA CYS A 227 -4.83 2.88 -18.48
C CYS A 227 -4.47 4.17 -17.74
N GLY A 228 -3.23 4.63 -17.87
CA GLY A 228 -2.81 5.94 -17.34
C GLY A 228 -3.66 7.09 -17.88
N MET A 229 -3.96 7.10 -19.18
CA MET A 229 -4.86 8.11 -19.77
C MET A 229 -6.30 8.00 -19.23
N GLN A 230 -6.82 6.78 -19.07
CA GLN A 230 -8.18 6.53 -18.60
C GLN A 230 -8.38 6.89 -17.12
N LEU A 231 -7.35 6.71 -16.29
CA LEU A 231 -7.37 7.18 -14.90
C LEU A 231 -7.56 8.70 -14.81
N VAL A 232 -7.02 9.47 -15.75
CA VAL A 232 -7.25 10.92 -15.81
C VAL A 232 -8.61 11.26 -16.44
N LYS A 233 -8.96 10.58 -17.54
CA LYS A 233 -10.13 10.92 -18.35
C LYS A 233 -11.46 10.49 -17.76
N ASN A 234 -11.54 9.26 -17.24
CA ASN A 234 -12.78 8.66 -16.73
C ASN A 234 -12.45 7.57 -15.68
N PRO A 235 -11.92 7.95 -14.51
CA PRO A 235 -11.42 6.97 -13.53
C PRO A 235 -12.51 6.06 -12.97
N LYS A 236 -13.75 6.55 -12.84
CA LYS A 236 -14.90 5.78 -12.31
C LYS A 236 -15.32 4.58 -13.18
N GLN A 237 -14.69 4.38 -14.34
CA GLN A 237 -14.93 3.17 -15.14
C GLN A 237 -14.34 1.92 -14.50
N PHE A 238 -13.34 2.05 -13.63
CA PHE A 238 -12.61 0.93 -13.04
C PHE A 238 -13.25 0.48 -11.72
N ASP A 239 -13.18 -0.82 -11.46
CA ASP A 239 -13.48 -1.44 -10.16
C ASP A 239 -12.18 -2.00 -9.57
N VAL A 240 -11.73 -3.16 -10.07
CA VAL A 240 -10.43 -3.75 -9.74
C VAL A 240 -9.50 -3.66 -10.94
N ILE A 241 -8.33 -3.05 -10.77
CA ILE A 241 -7.23 -3.08 -11.76
C ILE A 241 -6.20 -4.09 -11.27
N VAL A 242 -5.77 -5.03 -12.12
CA VAL A 242 -4.69 -5.97 -11.83
C VAL A 242 -3.56 -5.83 -12.83
N THR A 243 -2.33 -5.75 -12.34
CA THR A 243 -1.17 -5.43 -13.19
C THR A 243 0.14 -5.90 -12.56
N ASP A 244 1.22 -5.85 -13.34
CA ASP A 244 2.56 -6.20 -12.91
C ASP A 244 3.15 -5.19 -11.91
N ASN A 245 4.34 -5.50 -11.39
CA ASN A 245 5.03 -4.68 -10.40
C ASN A 245 5.32 -3.24 -10.85
N LEU A 246 5.92 -3.04 -12.03
CA LEU A 246 6.32 -1.70 -12.50
C LEU A 246 5.11 -0.84 -12.88
N PHE A 247 4.18 -1.39 -13.65
CA PHE A 247 2.98 -0.66 -14.03
C PHE A 247 2.06 -0.44 -12.83
N GLY A 248 1.99 -1.40 -11.91
CA GLY A 248 1.27 -1.26 -10.65
C GLY A 248 1.80 -0.12 -9.80
N ASP A 249 3.12 0.03 -9.71
CA ASP A 249 3.76 1.16 -9.01
C ASP A 249 3.23 2.49 -9.57
N MET A 250 3.49 2.72 -10.86
CA MET A 250 3.15 3.99 -11.52
C MET A 250 1.63 4.26 -11.54
N LEU A 251 0.81 3.26 -11.89
CA LEU A 251 -0.64 3.46 -12.00
C LEU A 251 -1.28 3.69 -10.63
N SER A 252 -0.77 3.06 -9.59
CA SER A 252 -1.27 3.28 -8.24
C SER A 252 -0.92 4.67 -7.71
N ASP A 253 0.27 5.19 -8.02
CA ASP A 253 0.64 6.57 -7.68
C ASP A 253 -0.14 7.61 -8.51
N VAL A 254 -0.53 7.28 -9.74
CA VAL A 254 -1.46 8.13 -10.51
C VAL A 254 -2.84 8.11 -9.87
N ALA A 255 -3.39 6.93 -9.57
CA ALA A 255 -4.71 6.78 -8.94
C ALA A 255 -4.76 7.46 -7.57
N ALA A 256 -3.65 7.41 -6.85
CA ALA A 256 -3.42 8.11 -5.60
C ALA A 256 -3.65 9.62 -5.74
N MET A 257 -3.02 10.22 -6.73
CA MET A 257 -3.12 11.67 -6.94
C MET A 257 -4.50 12.12 -7.44
N LEU A 258 -5.32 11.21 -7.99
CA LEU A 258 -6.70 11.53 -8.36
C LEU A 258 -7.55 11.91 -7.15
N THR A 259 -7.29 11.33 -5.97
CA THR A 259 -8.07 11.58 -4.76
C THR A 259 -7.65 12.88 -4.04
N GLY A 260 -6.56 13.50 -4.47
CA GLY A 260 -6.08 14.81 -4.02
C GLY A 260 -4.93 14.77 -3.01
N SER A 261 -4.64 13.65 -2.35
CA SER A 261 -3.45 13.52 -1.50
C SER A 261 -2.95 12.08 -1.38
N LEU A 262 -1.63 11.93 -1.57
CA LEU A 262 -0.89 10.71 -1.25
C LEU A 262 -0.97 10.35 0.24
N GLY A 263 -1.12 11.35 1.12
CA GLY A 263 -1.23 11.21 2.57
C GLY A 263 -2.51 10.52 3.06
N MET A 264 -3.42 10.16 2.14
CA MET A 264 -4.71 9.54 2.43
C MET A 264 -4.80 8.07 2.05
N LEU A 265 -3.74 7.48 1.50
CA LEU A 265 -3.83 6.19 0.83
C LEU A 265 -3.17 5.08 1.64
N PRO A 266 -3.99 4.16 2.17
CA PRO A 266 -3.47 2.98 2.81
C PRO A 266 -3.04 1.96 1.77
N SER A 267 -2.29 0.95 2.21
CA SER A 267 -2.01 -0.22 1.39
C SER A 267 -1.84 -1.48 2.23
N ALA A 268 -2.06 -2.63 1.59
CA ALA A 268 -1.83 -3.93 2.17
C ALA A 268 -1.01 -4.79 1.21
N SER A 269 0.01 -5.46 1.72
CA SER A 269 0.85 -6.41 1.00
C SER A 269 0.59 -7.79 1.61
N LEU A 270 -0.04 -8.67 0.85
CA LEU A 270 -0.55 -9.96 1.32
C LEU A 270 0.23 -11.11 0.70
N GLY A 271 0.59 -12.09 1.53
CA GLY A 271 1.19 -13.35 1.12
C GLY A 271 0.15 -14.43 0.79
N ALA A 272 0.64 -15.59 0.38
CA ALA A 272 -0.20 -16.76 0.19
C ALA A 272 -0.68 -17.29 1.55
N LYS A 273 -1.93 -17.79 1.59
CA LYS A 273 -2.43 -18.51 2.76
C LYS A 273 -1.74 -19.86 2.85
N ASP A 274 -1.29 -20.20 4.05
CA ASP A 274 -0.80 -21.54 4.39
C ASP A 274 -1.97 -22.53 4.57
N GLU A 275 -1.64 -23.79 4.90
CA GLU A 275 -2.61 -24.86 5.12
C GLU A 275 -3.59 -24.57 6.26
N ASN A 276 -3.22 -23.70 7.19
CA ASN A 276 -4.04 -23.28 8.33
C ASN A 276 -4.82 -21.99 8.04
N GLY A 277 -4.72 -21.46 6.81
CA GLY A 277 -5.38 -20.22 6.39
C GLY A 277 -4.68 -18.94 6.85
N LYS A 278 -3.51 -19.02 7.49
CA LYS A 278 -2.69 -17.86 7.88
C LYS A 278 -1.86 -17.40 6.68
N ALA A 279 -1.80 -16.10 6.44
CA ALA A 279 -0.89 -15.50 5.48
C ALA A 279 -0.04 -14.46 6.19
N CYS A 280 1.23 -14.33 5.78
CA CYS A 280 1.98 -13.14 6.13
C CYS A 280 1.30 -11.92 5.50
N ALA A 281 1.23 -10.81 6.25
CA ALA A 281 0.64 -9.58 5.78
C ALA A 281 1.41 -8.38 6.33
N MET A 282 1.62 -7.38 5.49
CA MET A 282 2.22 -6.11 5.87
C MET A 282 1.33 -4.96 5.42
N TYR A 283 1.13 -3.97 6.28
CA TYR A 283 0.28 -2.82 6.02
C TYR A 283 1.10 -1.55 6.19
N GLU A 284 1.04 -0.68 5.19
CA GLU A 284 1.89 0.51 5.11
C GLU A 284 1.13 1.64 4.39
N PRO A 285 1.33 2.92 4.75
CA PRO A 285 0.86 4.01 3.92
C PRO A 285 1.64 4.05 2.60
N VAL A 286 1.05 4.62 1.55
CA VAL A 286 1.75 4.74 0.25
C VAL A 286 2.76 5.90 0.24
N HIS A 287 2.57 6.91 1.10
CA HIS A 287 3.46 8.07 1.15
C HIS A 287 4.88 7.69 1.63
N GLY A 288 5.89 8.44 1.17
CA GLY A 288 7.27 8.28 1.61
C GLY A 288 7.54 8.81 3.02
N SER A 289 8.82 8.87 3.40
CA SER A 289 9.28 9.26 4.74
C SER A 289 9.22 10.76 5.03
N ALA A 290 8.98 11.62 4.02
CA ALA A 290 8.86 13.08 4.15
C ALA A 290 9.89 13.71 5.14
N PRO A 291 11.20 13.53 4.87
CA PRO A 291 12.26 13.89 5.82
C PRO A 291 12.35 15.39 6.11
N ASP A 292 11.76 16.22 5.26
CA ASP A 292 11.65 17.67 5.38
C ASP A 292 10.69 18.12 6.50
N ILE A 293 9.72 17.28 6.88
CA ILE A 293 8.75 17.56 7.97
C ILE A 293 8.89 16.63 9.18
N ALA A 294 9.84 15.70 9.15
CA ALA A 294 10.08 14.75 10.23
C ALA A 294 10.37 15.46 11.57
N GLY A 295 9.70 15.02 12.63
CA GLY A 295 9.81 15.54 13.99
C GLY A 295 9.09 16.89 14.21
N GLN A 296 8.32 17.38 13.24
CA GLN A 296 7.62 18.67 13.34
C GLN A 296 6.14 18.53 13.72
N GLY A 297 5.61 17.31 13.83
CA GLY A 297 4.19 17.08 14.13
C GLY A 297 3.25 17.52 13.00
N LEU A 298 3.75 17.56 11.76
CA LEU A 298 3.00 18.01 10.58
C LEU A 298 2.52 16.85 9.69
N ALA A 299 2.99 15.62 9.95
CA ALA A 299 2.65 14.44 9.17
C ALA A 299 1.14 14.13 9.24
N ASN A 300 0.58 13.65 8.14
CA ASN A 300 -0.79 13.16 8.09
C ASN A 300 -0.83 11.69 8.51
N PRO A 301 -1.45 11.33 9.65
CA PRO A 301 -1.48 9.94 10.11
C PRO A 301 -2.57 9.10 9.43
N ILE A 302 -3.45 9.71 8.62
CA ILE A 302 -4.67 9.06 8.14
C ILE A 302 -4.38 7.85 7.26
N ALA A 303 -3.46 7.94 6.29
CA ALA A 303 -3.09 6.79 5.46
C ALA A 303 -2.66 5.59 6.32
N THR A 304 -1.82 5.84 7.31
CA THR A 304 -1.28 4.82 8.22
C THR A 304 -2.36 4.20 9.10
N VAL A 305 -3.27 5.03 9.63
CA VAL A 305 -4.45 4.58 10.40
C VAL A 305 -5.40 3.75 9.53
N LEU A 306 -5.63 4.15 8.28
CA LEU A 306 -6.44 3.38 7.33
C LEU A 306 -5.74 2.09 6.90
N SER A 307 -4.40 2.03 6.89
CA SER A 307 -3.66 0.78 6.71
C SER A 307 -3.91 -0.19 7.86
N PHE A 308 -4.07 0.31 9.10
CA PHE A 308 -4.53 -0.52 10.21
C PHE A 308 -6.00 -0.97 10.04
N ALA A 309 -6.87 -0.14 9.47
CA ALA A 309 -8.23 -0.57 9.10
C ALA A 309 -8.20 -1.73 8.08
N MET A 310 -7.27 -1.68 7.11
CA MET A 310 -7.03 -2.81 6.20
C MET A 310 -6.54 -4.06 6.95
N ALA A 311 -5.73 -3.92 8.01
CA ALA A 311 -5.30 -5.05 8.85
C ALA A 311 -6.48 -5.70 9.59
N LEU A 312 -7.35 -4.88 10.18
CA LEU A 312 -8.60 -5.34 10.79
C LEU A 312 -9.44 -6.15 9.78
N ARG A 313 -9.57 -5.64 8.54
CA ARG A 313 -10.40 -6.27 7.50
C ARG A 313 -9.79 -7.54 6.91
N TYR A 314 -8.53 -7.50 6.49
CA TYR A 314 -7.95 -8.55 5.65
C TYR A 314 -7.20 -9.64 6.43
N SER A 315 -6.65 -9.33 7.60
CA SER A 315 -5.92 -10.29 8.43
C SER A 315 -6.68 -10.75 9.66
N PHE A 316 -7.45 -9.86 10.29
CA PHE A 316 -8.17 -10.19 11.53
C PHE A 316 -9.64 -10.58 11.34
N ASP A 317 -10.16 -10.47 10.12
CA ASP A 317 -11.58 -10.73 9.79
C ASP A 317 -12.57 -9.88 10.62
N LEU A 318 -12.14 -8.68 11.00
CA LEU A 318 -12.90 -7.71 11.79
C LEU A 318 -13.44 -6.58 10.90
N GLY A 319 -14.19 -6.94 9.86
CA GLY A 319 -14.71 -5.98 8.88
C GLY A 319 -15.55 -4.85 9.50
N ALA A 320 -16.35 -5.16 10.53
CA ALA A 320 -17.16 -4.15 11.22
C ALA A 320 -16.32 -3.14 12.02
N ASP A 321 -15.19 -3.58 12.59
CA ASP A 321 -14.26 -2.68 13.29
C ASP A 321 -13.44 -1.85 12.31
N ALA A 322 -13.10 -2.40 11.14
CA ALA A 322 -12.52 -1.64 10.03
C ALA A 322 -13.47 -0.55 9.53
N ASP A 323 -14.74 -0.89 9.27
CA ASP A 323 -15.79 0.06 8.85
C ASP A 323 -15.97 1.17 9.89
N LEU A 324 -15.91 0.83 11.19
CA LEU A 324 -15.98 1.80 12.29
C LEU A 324 -14.83 2.82 12.23
N LEU A 325 -13.60 2.35 12.02
CA LEU A 325 -12.42 3.22 11.92
C LEU A 325 -12.45 4.11 10.67
N GLU A 326 -12.78 3.53 9.52
CA GLU A 326 -12.93 4.26 8.25
C GLU A 326 -13.99 5.36 8.38
N ALA A 327 -15.12 5.05 9.02
CA ALA A 327 -16.19 6.01 9.22
C ALA A 327 -15.85 7.10 10.26
N ALA A 328 -15.04 6.78 11.28
CA ALA A 328 -14.51 7.78 12.20
C ALA A 328 -13.57 8.78 11.48
N VAL A 329 -12.70 8.29 10.58
CA VAL A 329 -11.87 9.15 9.72
C VAL A 329 -12.75 10.04 8.82
N ALA A 330 -13.79 9.46 8.20
CA ALA A 330 -14.72 10.22 7.38
C ALA A 330 -15.43 11.35 8.17
N ASP A 331 -15.84 11.10 9.41
CA ASP A 331 -16.46 12.11 10.28
C ASP A 331 -15.50 13.25 10.62
N VAL A 332 -14.23 12.94 10.89
CA VAL A 332 -13.21 13.96 11.19
C VAL A 332 -12.97 14.85 9.99
N LEU A 333 -12.89 14.27 8.79
CA LEU A 333 -12.78 15.03 7.54
C LEU A 333 -14.05 15.86 7.28
N ALA A 334 -15.24 15.32 7.52
CA ALA A 334 -16.50 16.04 7.38
C ALA A 334 -16.63 17.20 8.40
N ALA A 335 -16.03 17.06 9.59
CA ALA A 335 -15.94 18.11 10.59
C ALA A 335 -14.89 19.20 10.26
N GLY A 336 -14.21 19.09 9.11
CA GLY A 336 -13.31 20.10 8.57
C GLY A 336 -11.88 20.05 9.11
N TYR A 337 -11.47 18.98 9.79
CA TYR A 337 -10.08 18.81 10.24
C TYR A 337 -9.19 18.45 9.06
N ARG A 338 -8.04 19.11 8.92
CA ARG A 338 -7.06 18.87 7.86
C ARG A 338 -5.64 18.98 8.40
N THR A 339 -4.77 18.06 8.03
CA THR A 339 -3.32 18.27 8.09
C THR A 339 -2.87 19.13 6.90
N GLY A 340 -1.61 19.57 6.91
CA GLY A 340 -1.12 20.55 5.93
C GLY A 340 -1.25 20.11 4.46
N ASP A 341 -1.07 18.82 4.19
CA ASP A 341 -1.13 18.21 2.85
C ASP A 341 -2.53 18.20 2.21
N ILE A 342 -3.59 18.19 3.02
CA ILE A 342 -5.00 18.19 2.58
C ILE A 342 -5.71 19.50 2.92
N MET A 343 -4.99 20.55 3.28
CA MET A 343 -5.58 21.80 3.74
C MET A 343 -6.38 22.50 2.63
N GLN A 344 -7.59 22.96 2.97
CA GLN A 344 -8.49 23.68 2.06
C GLN A 344 -8.97 24.98 2.71
N PRO A 345 -9.33 26.02 1.94
CA PRO A 345 -9.86 27.27 2.49
C PRO A 345 -11.08 27.03 3.41
N GLY A 346 -11.09 27.65 4.59
CA GLY A 346 -12.18 27.55 5.55
C GLY A 346 -12.17 26.28 6.42
N MET A 347 -11.22 25.36 6.23
CA MET A 347 -11.03 24.19 7.08
C MET A 347 -10.19 24.51 8.33
N LYS A 348 -10.15 23.58 9.28
CA LYS A 348 -9.34 23.64 10.50
C LYS A 348 -8.04 22.89 10.30
N GLN A 349 -6.93 23.62 10.23
CA GLN A 349 -5.60 23.03 10.19
C GLN A 349 -5.24 22.41 11.55
N VAL A 350 -4.69 21.21 11.55
CA VAL A 350 -4.22 20.47 12.73
C VAL A 350 -2.89 19.77 12.45
N GLY A 351 -2.14 19.45 13.51
CA GLY A 351 -0.96 18.59 13.45
C GLY A 351 -1.28 17.09 13.52
N THR A 352 -0.24 16.25 13.52
CA THR A 352 -0.34 14.78 13.56
C THR A 352 -1.12 14.29 14.78
N VAL A 353 -0.72 14.73 15.98
CA VAL A 353 -1.32 14.31 17.26
C VAL A 353 -2.78 14.77 17.36
N GLU A 354 -3.05 16.01 16.96
CA GLU A 354 -4.40 16.60 16.99
C GLU A 354 -5.35 15.89 16.00
N MET A 355 -4.84 15.44 14.85
CA MET A 355 -5.61 14.61 13.93
C MET A 355 -5.92 13.24 14.55
N GLY A 356 -4.94 12.60 15.20
CA GLY A 356 -5.14 11.37 15.96
C GLY A 356 -6.17 11.51 17.08
N ASP A 357 -6.11 12.59 17.87
CA ASP A 357 -7.09 12.93 18.91
C ASP A 357 -8.50 13.03 18.33
N ALA A 358 -8.64 13.68 17.18
CA ALA A 358 -9.92 13.83 16.50
C ALA A 358 -10.49 12.47 16.06
N ILE A 359 -9.65 11.57 15.54
CA ILE A 359 -10.05 10.21 15.13
C ILE A 359 -10.49 9.39 16.34
N LEU A 360 -9.72 9.38 17.43
CA LEU A 360 -10.07 8.68 18.68
C LEU A 360 -11.37 9.20 19.30
N THR A 361 -11.57 10.52 19.24
CA THR A 361 -12.82 11.15 19.68
C THR A 361 -14.00 10.71 18.83
N ALA A 362 -13.83 10.63 17.50
CA ALA A 362 -14.88 10.17 16.58
C ALA A 362 -15.21 8.68 16.80
N LEU A 363 -14.20 7.83 17.01
CA LEU A 363 -14.38 6.42 17.38
C LEU A 363 -15.22 6.26 18.66
N THR A 364 -14.87 7.02 19.70
CA THR A 364 -15.58 7.00 20.99
C THR A 364 -17.04 7.43 20.83
N LYS A 365 -17.29 8.49 20.05
CA LYS A 365 -18.67 8.96 19.76
C LYS A 365 -19.51 7.94 19.00
N ARG A 366 -18.90 7.14 18.13
CA ARG A 366 -19.59 6.09 17.35
C ARG A 366 -19.91 4.84 18.18
N THR A 367 -19.29 4.68 19.33
CA THR A 367 -19.46 3.52 20.23
C THR A 367 -20.15 3.86 21.55
N SER A 368 -20.37 5.15 21.81
CA SER A 368 -21.24 5.66 22.89
C SER A 368 -22.70 5.59 22.45
#